data_AF-A0A9P4WS64-F1
#
_entry.id   AF-A0A9P4WS64-F1
#
_cell.length_a   1.000
_cell.length_b   1.000
_cell.length_c   1.000
_cell.angle_alpha   90.00
_cell.angle_beta   90.00
_cell.angle_gamma   90.00
#
_symmetry.space_group_name_H-M   'P 1'
#
loop_
_entity.id
_entity.type
_entity.pdbx_description
1 polymer ?
#
loop_
_entity_poly.entity_id
_entity_poly.type
_entity_poly.pdbx_seq_one_letter_code
_entity_poly.pdbx_strand_id
1 'polypeptide(L)'
;MKPLDHVAQAFPGVKNREEEFLWLQATMNTPAKSNMWAYKGGKDGAGTLYNAEKMREYIIGKKTVVKGQNLEKVSADLVDKAKIALLKLKALMCTRMYMRSKTVSTIFKKQKEEIGKMLSAIDEEMPKNPRTPPKGHKTIDPWVKQDLGTLWTQYIDERFAIAHKRTHGDMDTYLKLLDDKWCEGRPKSRPGSPAGSRPSSPIDTLEELFGALDLNDVKKKDLCRFLHKVQKEWTAEKAKPWAKPW
;
A
#
# COMPACT_ATOMS: atom_id res chain seq x y z
N MET A 1 -21.39 8.72 -29.21
CA MET A 1 -20.93 8.23 -27.89
C MET A 1 -20.17 6.93 -28.13
N LYS A 2 -18.97 6.78 -27.59
CA LYS A 2 -18.14 5.56 -27.76
C LYS A 2 -18.51 4.53 -26.69
N PRO A 3 -18.28 3.22 -26.91
CA PRO A 3 -18.55 2.18 -25.90
C PRO A 3 -17.85 2.43 -24.55
N LEU A 4 -16.63 2.97 -24.59
CA LEU A 4 -15.89 3.41 -23.40
C LEU A 4 -16.60 4.53 -22.64
N ASP A 5 -17.37 5.38 -23.31
CA ASP A 5 -18.12 6.47 -22.66
C ASP A 5 -19.31 5.91 -21.86
N HIS A 6 -19.94 4.84 -22.35
CA HIS A 6 -21.01 4.14 -21.61
C HIS A 6 -20.46 3.46 -20.35
N VAL A 7 -19.32 2.77 -20.48
CA VAL A 7 -18.64 2.16 -19.34
C VAL A 7 -18.18 3.24 -18.34
N ALA A 8 -17.67 4.37 -18.83
CA ALA A 8 -17.24 5.49 -17.98
C ALA A 8 -18.39 6.11 -17.17
N GLN A 9 -19.63 6.10 -17.68
CA GLN A 9 -20.81 6.53 -16.92
C GLN A 9 -21.17 5.60 -15.75
N ALA A 10 -20.69 4.35 -15.75
CA ALA A 10 -20.83 3.46 -14.60
C ALA A 10 -19.91 3.86 -13.45
N PHE A 11 -18.83 4.59 -13.74
CA PHE A 11 -17.86 5.01 -12.73
C PHE A 11 -18.27 6.35 -12.11
N PRO A 12 -18.05 6.51 -10.79
CA PRO A 12 -18.17 7.81 -10.18
C PRO A 12 -17.04 8.73 -10.61
N GLY A 13 -17.40 9.97 -10.85
CA GLY A 13 -16.52 11.07 -11.22
C GLY A 13 -17.08 12.38 -10.71
N VAL A 14 -16.27 13.44 -10.82
CA VAL A 14 -16.60 14.80 -10.34
C VAL A 14 -17.90 15.35 -10.94
N LYS A 15 -18.39 14.77 -12.05
CA LYS A 15 -19.62 15.20 -12.73
C LYS A 15 -20.69 14.09 -12.86
N ASN A 16 -20.49 12.93 -12.23
CA ASN A 16 -21.38 11.77 -12.34
C ASN A 16 -21.24 10.87 -11.11
N ARG A 17 -22.32 10.62 -10.36
CA ARG A 17 -22.31 9.81 -9.12
C ARG A 17 -21.30 10.31 -8.08
N GLU A 18 -21.36 11.61 -7.79
CA GLU A 18 -20.44 12.28 -6.85
C GLU A 18 -20.55 11.70 -5.43
N GLU A 19 -21.74 11.24 -5.04
CA GLU A 19 -22.01 10.57 -3.75
C GLU A 19 -21.25 9.25 -3.58
N GLU A 20 -20.86 8.62 -4.69
CA GLU A 20 -20.00 7.43 -4.72
C GLU A 20 -18.52 7.77 -4.95
N PHE A 21 -18.21 9.04 -5.22
CA PHE A 21 -16.87 9.51 -5.44
C PHE A 21 -16.15 9.67 -4.10
N LEU A 22 -15.33 8.67 -3.78
CA LEU A 22 -14.49 8.69 -2.59
C LEU A 22 -13.32 9.66 -2.80
N TRP A 23 -13.49 10.90 -2.34
CA TRP A 23 -12.40 11.89 -2.21
C TRP A 23 -11.31 11.33 -1.29
N LEU A 24 -10.27 10.77 -1.88
CA LEU A 24 -9.06 10.44 -1.15
C LEU A 24 -8.36 11.74 -0.79
N GLN A 25 -7.80 11.84 0.41
CA GLN A 25 -6.66 12.74 0.61
C GLN A 25 -5.54 12.26 -0.31
N ALA A 26 -5.47 12.88 -1.49
CA ALA A 26 -4.79 12.36 -2.67
C ALA A 26 -3.29 12.11 -2.44
N THR A 27 -2.71 12.80 -1.47
CA THR A 27 -1.28 12.73 -1.14
C THR A 27 -0.90 11.55 -0.26
N MET A 28 -1.75 11.15 0.70
CA MET A 28 -1.36 10.15 1.71
C MET A 28 -1.69 8.71 1.31
N ASN A 29 -2.88 8.47 0.76
CA ASN A 29 -3.36 7.10 0.54
C ASN A 29 -3.31 6.66 -0.93
N THR A 30 -3.27 7.59 -1.89
CA THR A 30 -3.34 7.24 -3.33
C THR A 30 -2.19 6.37 -3.81
N PRO A 31 -0.91 6.64 -3.48
CA PRO A 31 0.19 5.80 -3.96
C PRO A 31 0.16 4.39 -3.37
N ALA A 32 -0.28 4.25 -2.11
CA ALA A 32 -0.41 2.95 -1.46
C ALA A 32 -1.62 2.18 -2.01
N LYS A 33 -2.79 2.84 -2.10
CA LYS A 33 -4.03 2.23 -2.60
C LYS A 33 -3.93 1.86 -4.08
N SER A 34 -3.52 2.76 -4.97
CA SER A 34 -3.53 2.48 -6.42
C SER A 34 -2.59 1.34 -6.79
N ASN A 35 -1.45 1.22 -6.11
CA ASN A 35 -0.45 0.20 -6.43
C ASN A 35 -0.68 -1.13 -5.68
N MET A 36 -1.52 -1.18 -4.63
CA MET A 36 -1.75 -2.45 -3.91
C MET A 36 -2.40 -3.52 -4.78
N TRP A 37 -3.27 -3.08 -5.69
CA TRP A 37 -4.02 -3.99 -6.55
C TRP A 37 -3.20 -4.44 -7.77
N ALA A 38 -2.16 -3.70 -8.17
CA ALA A 38 -1.43 -3.90 -9.42
C ALA A 38 -0.77 -5.29 -9.56
N TYR A 39 -0.76 -5.82 -10.79
CA TYR A 39 0.02 -7.02 -11.14
C TYR A 39 1.51 -6.69 -11.06
N LYS A 40 2.34 -7.69 -10.75
CA LYS A 40 3.78 -7.51 -10.62
C LYS A 40 4.45 -7.67 -11.98
N GLY A 41 5.02 -6.57 -12.51
CA GLY A 41 5.87 -6.57 -13.72
C GLY A 41 5.32 -5.66 -14.83
N GLY A 42 6.09 -4.85 -15.56
CA GLY A 42 7.54 -4.68 -15.63
C GLY A 42 8.00 -3.22 -15.55
N LYS A 43 7.19 -2.33 -14.97
CA LYS A 43 7.57 -0.93 -14.64
C LYS A 43 6.84 -0.44 -13.38
N ASP A 44 6.70 -1.29 -12.36
CA ASP A 44 6.09 -0.91 -11.08
C ASP A 44 6.83 0.33 -10.55
N GLY A 45 6.11 1.45 -10.56
CA GLY A 45 6.64 2.81 -10.63
C GLY A 45 7.87 3.05 -9.76
N ALA A 46 8.85 3.70 -10.37
CA ALA A 46 10.03 4.21 -9.70
C ALA A 46 9.64 5.09 -8.49
N GLY A 47 9.60 4.51 -7.29
CA GLY A 47 9.36 5.24 -6.01
C GLY A 47 8.25 4.66 -5.14
N THR A 48 7.59 3.58 -5.57
CA THR A 48 6.45 2.98 -4.86
C THR A 48 6.90 2.09 -3.69
N LEU A 49 6.03 2.00 -2.66
CA LEU A 49 6.15 1.10 -1.50
C LEU A 49 6.37 -0.36 -1.92
N TYR A 50 5.96 -0.71 -3.13
CA TYR A 50 5.91 -2.09 -3.57
C TYR A 50 7.04 -2.51 -4.50
N ASN A 51 7.98 -1.59 -4.75
CA ASN A 51 9.25 -1.92 -5.37
C ASN A 51 10.22 -2.34 -4.26
N ALA A 52 10.50 -3.65 -4.20
CA ALA A 52 11.31 -4.23 -3.14
C ALA A 52 12.75 -3.69 -3.09
N GLU A 53 13.34 -3.39 -4.25
CA GLU A 53 14.68 -2.81 -4.33
C GLU A 53 14.69 -1.40 -3.74
N LYS A 54 13.72 -0.56 -4.11
CA LYS A 54 13.61 0.79 -3.57
C LYS A 54 13.29 0.82 -2.08
N MET A 55 12.41 -0.07 -1.59
CA MET A 55 12.17 -0.18 -0.16
C MET A 55 13.43 -0.61 0.59
N ARG A 56 14.20 -1.57 0.05
CA ARG A 56 15.51 -1.94 0.61
C ARG A 56 16.50 -0.78 0.55
N GLU A 57 16.50 0.03 -0.50
CA GLU A 57 17.32 1.25 -0.59
C GLU A 57 16.95 2.26 0.50
N TYR A 58 15.65 2.51 0.74
CA TYR A 58 15.20 3.39 1.82
C TYR A 58 15.57 2.86 3.21
N ILE A 59 15.57 1.54 3.41
CA ILE A 59 15.80 0.92 4.72
C ILE A 59 17.29 0.73 5.00
N ILE A 60 18.07 0.24 4.03
CA ILE A 60 19.46 -0.18 4.23
C ILE A 60 20.44 0.87 3.70
N GLY A 61 20.00 1.75 2.80
CA GLY A 61 20.87 2.75 2.14
C GLY A 61 21.73 2.20 1.00
N LYS A 62 21.69 0.89 0.74
CA LYS A 62 22.43 0.27 -0.37
C LYS A 62 21.60 0.36 -1.65
N LYS A 63 22.04 1.16 -2.63
CA LYS A 63 21.81 0.81 -4.03
C LYS A 63 22.52 -0.51 -4.28
N THR A 64 21.97 -1.39 -5.11
CA THR A 64 22.68 -2.57 -5.62
C THR A 64 24.06 -2.12 -6.09
N VAL A 65 25.08 -2.45 -5.31
CA VAL A 65 26.43 -1.91 -5.46
C VAL A 65 26.99 -2.47 -6.76
N VAL A 66 27.24 -1.60 -7.73
CA VAL A 66 28.25 -1.86 -8.75
C VAL A 66 29.54 -2.17 -7.98
N LYS A 67 30.06 -3.40 -8.13
CA LYS A 67 31.22 -3.95 -7.41
C LYS A 67 32.25 -2.87 -7.06
N GLY A 68 32.51 -2.66 -5.76
CA GLY A 68 33.79 -2.08 -5.31
C GLY A 68 33.76 -0.88 -4.35
N GLN A 69 32.62 -0.31 -3.98
CA GLN A 69 32.62 0.82 -3.02
C GLN A 69 31.75 0.53 -1.78
N ASN A 70 32.43 0.21 -0.67
CA ASN A 70 31.86 0.19 0.66
C ASN A 70 31.77 1.63 1.19
N LEU A 71 30.57 2.19 1.24
CA LEU A 71 30.31 3.44 1.97
C LEU A 71 29.51 3.11 3.23
N GLU A 72 30.23 2.71 4.27
CA GLU A 72 29.74 2.68 5.65
C GLU A 72 29.96 4.05 6.28
N LYS A 73 29.00 4.96 6.08
CA LYS A 73 28.69 5.98 7.09
C LYS A 73 27.17 6.00 7.23
N VAL A 74 26.69 5.66 8.42
CA VAL A 74 25.30 5.89 8.83
C VAL A 74 25.13 7.41 8.96
N SER A 75 24.91 8.08 7.84
CA SER A 75 24.57 9.50 7.85
C SER A 75 23.15 9.69 8.37
N ALA A 76 22.85 10.82 9.00
CA ALA A 76 21.50 11.20 9.43
C ALA A 76 20.45 11.05 8.32
N ASP A 77 20.87 11.20 7.06
CA ASP A 77 20.08 11.00 5.84
C ASP A 77 19.54 9.56 5.70
N LEU A 78 20.30 8.54 6.12
CA LEU A 78 19.84 7.15 6.09
C LEU A 78 18.74 6.87 7.13
N VAL A 79 18.83 7.49 8.32
CA VAL A 79 17.77 7.38 9.34
C VAL A 79 16.48 8.05 8.85
N ASP A 80 16.59 9.20 8.19
CA ASP A 80 15.44 9.92 7.65
C ASP A 80 14.81 9.17 6.45
N LYS A 81 15.61 8.50 5.61
CA LYS A 81 15.12 7.55 4.59
C LYS A 81 14.40 6.34 5.19
N ALA A 82 14.92 5.78 6.29
CA ALA A 82 14.25 4.69 6.99
C ALA A 82 12.91 5.13 7.61
N LYS A 83 12.81 6.37 8.12
CA LYS A 83 11.53 6.96 8.54
C LYS A 83 10.54 7.09 7.37
N ILE A 84 11.00 7.49 6.18
CA ILE A 84 10.16 7.54 4.98
C ILE A 84 9.62 6.15 4.63
N ALA A 85 10.45 5.10 4.69
CA ALA A 85 9.98 3.72 4.51
C ALA A 85 8.90 3.35 5.54
N LEU A 86 9.11 3.68 6.81
CA LEU A 86 8.14 3.41 7.87
C LEU A 86 6.83 4.18 7.69
N LEU A 87 6.87 5.43 7.21
CA LEU A 87 5.66 6.20 6.86
C LEU A 87 4.91 5.57 5.69
N LYS A 88 5.61 5.04 4.67
CA LYS A 88 4.98 4.29 3.58
C LYS A 88 4.29 3.01 4.10
N LEU A 89 4.90 2.29 5.03
CA LEU A 89 4.28 1.12 5.68
C LEU A 89 3.05 1.51 6.51
N LYS A 90 3.11 2.64 7.22
CA LYS A 90 1.94 3.17 7.93
C LYS A 90 0.81 3.52 6.95
N ALA A 91 1.10 4.13 5.80
CA ALA A 91 0.11 4.41 4.78
C ALA A 91 -0.53 3.13 4.21
N LEU A 92 0.24 2.04 4.05
CA LEU A 92 -0.28 0.74 3.65
C LEU A 92 -1.28 0.18 4.67
N MET A 93 -0.93 0.22 5.95
CA MET A 93 -1.81 -0.18 7.04
C MET A 93 -3.09 0.67 7.07
N CYS A 94 -2.96 2.00 6.96
CA CYS A 94 -4.11 2.90 6.87
C CYS A 94 -5.00 2.56 5.69
N THR A 95 -4.43 2.16 4.55
CA THR A 95 -5.22 1.76 3.39
C THR A 95 -6.02 0.49 3.65
N ARG A 96 -5.43 -0.52 4.33
CA ARG A 96 -6.17 -1.71 4.78
C ARG A 96 -7.33 -1.33 5.70
N MET A 97 -7.09 -0.48 6.69
CA MET A 97 -8.14 0.00 7.62
C MET A 97 -9.25 0.74 6.86
N TYR A 98 -8.87 1.59 5.91
CA TYR A 98 -9.80 2.33 5.06
C TYR A 98 -10.70 1.40 4.25
N MET A 99 -10.14 0.33 3.65
CA MET A 99 -10.92 -0.66 2.89
C MET A 99 -11.91 -1.45 3.75
N ARG A 100 -11.72 -1.49 5.07
CA ARG A 100 -12.65 -2.12 6.02
C ARG A 100 -13.73 -1.17 6.54
N SER A 101 -13.65 0.12 6.24
CA SER A 101 -14.69 1.08 6.63
C SER A 101 -16.02 0.70 5.99
N LYS A 102 -17.11 0.71 6.78
CA LYS A 102 -18.46 0.35 6.30
C LYS A 102 -18.89 1.21 5.11
N THR A 103 -18.64 2.51 5.16
CA THR A 103 -18.96 3.44 4.07
C THR A 103 -18.21 3.08 2.79
N VAL A 104 -16.90 2.84 2.91
CA VAL A 104 -16.04 2.48 1.77
C VAL A 104 -16.47 1.14 1.18
N SER A 105 -16.70 0.14 2.02
CA SER A 105 -17.17 -1.18 1.58
C SER A 105 -18.52 -1.09 0.86
N THR A 106 -19.47 -0.31 1.37
CA THR A 106 -20.77 -0.11 0.72
C THR A 106 -20.61 0.47 -0.68
N ILE A 107 -19.75 1.49 -0.82
CA ILE A 107 -19.48 2.12 -2.13
C ILE A 107 -18.78 1.13 -3.08
N PHE A 108 -17.76 0.40 -2.60
CA PHE A 108 -17.06 -0.60 -3.40
C PHE A 108 -17.98 -1.72 -3.90
N LYS A 109 -18.89 -2.18 -3.03
CA LYS A 109 -19.91 -3.17 -3.39
C LYS A 109 -20.80 -2.66 -4.51
N LYS A 110 -21.37 -1.46 -4.35
CA LYS A 110 -22.23 -0.83 -5.33
C LYS A 110 -21.53 -0.71 -6.70
N GLN A 111 -20.31 -0.17 -6.70
CA GLN A 111 -19.50 -0.03 -7.92
C GLN A 111 -19.23 -1.38 -8.60
N LYS A 112 -18.83 -2.40 -7.84
CA LYS A 112 -18.59 -3.74 -8.39
C LYS A 112 -19.85 -4.28 -9.08
N GLU A 113 -20.99 -4.20 -8.39
CA GLU A 113 -22.26 -4.73 -8.88
C GLU A 113 -22.74 -3.97 -10.12
N GLU A 114 -22.64 -2.64 -10.14
CA GLU A 114 -23.11 -1.83 -11.28
C GLU A 114 -22.25 -2.01 -12.53
N ILE A 115 -20.92 -2.10 -12.38
CA ILE A 115 -20.03 -2.41 -13.51
C ILE A 115 -20.31 -3.82 -14.02
N GLY A 116 -20.49 -4.79 -13.12
CA GLY A 116 -20.82 -6.17 -13.50
C GLY A 116 -22.14 -6.26 -14.27
N LYS A 117 -23.17 -5.53 -13.84
CA LYS A 117 -24.46 -5.43 -14.54
C LYS A 117 -24.31 -4.81 -15.92
N MET A 118 -23.57 -3.71 -16.04
CA MET A 118 -23.37 -3.04 -17.32
C MET A 118 -22.59 -3.91 -18.31
N LEU A 119 -21.54 -4.60 -17.85
CA LEU A 119 -20.79 -5.53 -18.69
C LEU A 119 -21.65 -6.71 -19.15
N SER A 120 -22.51 -7.24 -18.28
CA SER A 120 -23.46 -8.30 -18.64
C SER A 120 -24.45 -7.80 -19.70
N ALA A 121 -25.00 -6.60 -19.53
CA ALA A 121 -25.92 -6.00 -20.51
C ALA A 121 -25.24 -5.77 -21.87
N ILE A 122 -23.99 -5.30 -21.90
CA ILE A 122 -23.22 -5.17 -23.14
C ILE A 122 -23.07 -6.55 -23.82
N ASP A 123 -22.71 -7.57 -23.05
CA ASP A 123 -22.49 -8.93 -23.56
C ASP A 123 -23.78 -9.59 -24.09
N GLU A 124 -24.94 -9.22 -23.55
CA GLU A 124 -26.27 -9.67 -23.98
C GLU A 124 -26.81 -8.91 -25.20
N GLU A 125 -26.52 -7.61 -25.32
CA GLU A 125 -27.06 -6.75 -26.38
C GLU A 125 -26.21 -6.73 -27.66
N MET A 126 -24.89 -6.93 -27.53
CA MET A 126 -23.97 -6.89 -28.67
C MET A 126 -24.26 -7.96 -29.75
N PRO A 127 -24.61 -9.22 -29.43
CA PRO A 127 -25.00 -10.22 -30.44
C PRO A 127 -26.28 -9.84 -31.22
N LYS A 128 -27.20 -9.10 -30.59
CA LYS A 128 -28.48 -8.69 -31.17
C LYS A 128 -28.32 -7.52 -32.17
N ASN A 129 -27.22 -6.81 -32.09
CA ASN A 129 -26.93 -5.62 -32.88
C ASN A 129 -25.63 -5.79 -33.68
N PRO A 130 -25.55 -6.76 -34.62
CA PRO A 130 -24.34 -7.02 -35.38
C PRO A 130 -23.99 -5.80 -36.22
N ARG A 131 -22.70 -5.47 -36.27
CA ARG A 131 -22.22 -4.30 -37.02
C ARG A 131 -22.30 -4.57 -38.51
N THR A 132 -23.20 -3.88 -39.21
CA THR A 132 -23.28 -3.95 -40.67
C THR A 132 -22.11 -3.16 -41.28
N PRO A 133 -21.19 -3.80 -42.01
CA PRO A 133 -20.09 -3.10 -42.66
C PRO A 133 -20.63 -2.19 -43.79
N PRO A 134 -20.01 -1.02 -44.04
CA PRO A 134 -20.30 -0.24 -45.24
C PRO A 134 -19.96 -1.07 -46.50
N LYS A 135 -20.63 -0.80 -47.63
CA LYS A 135 -20.38 -1.50 -48.90
C LYS A 135 -18.87 -1.51 -49.23
N GLY A 136 -18.33 -2.70 -49.52
CA GLY A 136 -16.92 -2.90 -49.88
C GLY A 136 -15.97 -3.18 -48.71
N HIS A 137 -16.44 -3.17 -47.47
CA HIS A 137 -15.63 -3.54 -46.30
C HIS A 137 -15.81 -5.02 -45.91
N LYS A 138 -14.78 -5.60 -45.28
CA LYS A 138 -14.84 -6.96 -44.73
C LYS A 138 -15.97 -7.08 -43.71
N THR A 139 -16.72 -8.18 -43.81
CA THR A 139 -17.67 -8.61 -42.78
C THR A 139 -16.93 -8.76 -41.45
N ILE A 140 -17.46 -8.14 -40.40
CA ILE A 140 -16.95 -8.28 -39.04
C ILE A 140 -17.77 -9.38 -38.39
N ASP A 141 -17.11 -10.34 -37.76
CA ASP A 141 -17.81 -11.41 -37.05
C ASP A 141 -18.67 -10.81 -35.93
N PRO A 142 -19.91 -11.30 -35.76
CA PRO A 142 -20.78 -10.83 -34.71
C PRO A 142 -20.16 -11.11 -33.34
N TRP A 143 -20.48 -10.24 -32.37
CA TRP A 143 -20.02 -10.44 -31.00
C TRP A 143 -20.52 -11.79 -30.46
N VAL A 144 -19.59 -12.58 -29.94
CA VAL A 144 -19.90 -13.82 -29.22
C VAL A 144 -19.87 -13.51 -27.73
N LYS A 145 -20.89 -13.99 -27.00
CA LYS A 145 -21.00 -13.82 -25.56
C LYS A 145 -19.73 -14.34 -24.86
N GLN A 146 -19.16 -13.55 -23.94
CA GLN A 146 -17.91 -13.88 -23.22
C GLN A 146 -18.09 -13.96 -21.69
N ASP A 147 -19.32 -13.84 -21.20
CA ASP A 147 -19.68 -13.74 -19.80
C ASP A 147 -18.92 -12.61 -19.07
N LEU A 148 -18.89 -11.42 -19.69
CA LEU A 148 -18.09 -10.27 -19.23
C LEU A 148 -18.35 -9.88 -17.77
N GLY A 149 -19.59 -10.01 -17.27
CA GLY A 149 -19.91 -9.75 -15.86
C GLY A 149 -19.29 -10.77 -14.89
N THR A 150 -19.19 -12.04 -15.30
CA THR A 150 -18.51 -13.09 -14.56
C THR A 150 -17.01 -12.85 -14.54
N LEU A 151 -16.43 -12.55 -15.71
CA LEU A 151 -15.00 -12.21 -15.84
C LEU A 151 -14.63 -10.99 -14.99
N TRP A 152 -15.50 -9.98 -14.91
CA TRP A 152 -15.33 -8.84 -14.02
C TRP A 152 -15.29 -9.24 -12.54
N THR A 153 -16.20 -10.12 -12.12
CA THR A 153 -16.22 -10.61 -10.74
C THR A 153 -14.95 -11.40 -10.40
N GLN A 154 -14.52 -12.28 -11.29
CA GLN A 154 -13.28 -13.04 -11.13
C GLN A 154 -12.07 -12.11 -11.07
N TYR A 155 -12.00 -11.14 -11.98
CA TYR A 155 -10.95 -10.11 -12.00
C TYR A 155 -10.89 -9.37 -10.66
N ILE A 156 -12.00 -8.81 -10.19
CA ILE A 156 -12.02 -8.03 -8.93
C ILE A 156 -11.64 -8.89 -7.72
N ASP A 157 -12.07 -10.15 -7.69
CA ASP A 157 -11.70 -11.10 -6.64
C ASP A 157 -10.20 -11.45 -6.65
N GLU A 158 -9.61 -11.67 -7.83
CA GLU A 158 -8.18 -11.89 -7.99
C GLU A 158 -7.38 -10.66 -7.52
N ARG A 159 -7.82 -9.46 -7.92
CA ARG A 159 -7.18 -8.19 -7.55
C ARG A 159 -7.19 -7.99 -6.04
N PHE A 160 -8.27 -8.39 -5.35
CA PHE A 160 -8.32 -8.38 -3.89
C PHE A 160 -7.35 -9.37 -3.28
N ALA A 161 -7.27 -10.60 -3.80
CA ALA A 161 -6.33 -11.60 -3.30
C ALA A 161 -4.88 -11.12 -3.43
N ILE A 162 -4.54 -10.45 -4.54
CA ILE A 162 -3.24 -9.81 -4.75
C ILE A 162 -2.98 -8.73 -3.70
N ALA A 163 -3.92 -7.80 -3.51
CA ALA A 163 -3.81 -6.74 -2.51
C ALA A 163 -3.62 -7.32 -1.10
N HIS A 164 -4.40 -8.35 -0.75
CA HIS A 164 -4.32 -9.05 0.52
C HIS A 164 -2.94 -9.64 0.77
N LYS A 165 -2.45 -10.46 -0.17
CA LYS A 165 -1.13 -11.10 -0.10
C LYS A 165 -0.01 -10.06 -0.02
N ARG A 166 -0.10 -9.00 -0.82
CA ARG A 166 0.92 -7.95 -0.92
C ARG A 166 1.02 -7.15 0.38
N THR A 167 -0.10 -6.69 0.94
CA THR A 167 -0.09 -5.96 2.21
C THR A 167 0.54 -6.77 3.33
N HIS A 168 0.20 -8.05 3.45
CA HIS A 168 0.80 -8.91 4.47
C HIS A 168 2.30 -9.10 4.23
N GLY A 169 2.68 -9.52 3.01
CA GLY A 169 4.06 -9.81 2.67
C GLY A 169 4.98 -8.60 2.83
N ASP A 170 4.59 -7.44 2.33
CA ASP A 170 5.41 -6.23 2.40
C ASP A 170 5.49 -5.67 3.82
N MET A 171 4.39 -5.66 4.59
CA MET A 171 4.42 -5.23 5.99
C MET A 171 5.33 -6.12 6.83
N ASP A 172 5.15 -7.44 6.77
CA ASP A 172 5.94 -8.38 7.57
C ASP A 172 7.43 -8.31 7.19
N THR A 173 7.72 -8.25 5.88
CA THR A 173 9.10 -8.23 5.37
C THR A 173 9.83 -6.94 5.75
N TYR A 174 9.23 -5.78 5.49
CA TYR A 174 9.92 -4.50 5.66
C TYR A 174 9.94 -4.01 7.10
N LEU A 175 8.93 -4.34 7.92
CA LEU A 175 8.98 -4.05 9.36
C LEU A 175 10.09 -4.86 10.03
N LYS A 176 10.25 -6.14 9.67
CA LYS A 176 11.37 -6.96 10.15
C LYS A 176 12.70 -6.37 9.70
N LEU A 177 12.83 -6.03 8.41
CA LEU A 177 14.08 -5.47 7.88
C LEU A 177 14.46 -4.14 8.55
N LEU A 178 13.49 -3.29 8.88
CA LEU A 178 13.71 -2.06 9.64
C LEU A 178 14.20 -2.35 11.06
N ASP A 179 13.62 -3.36 11.71
CA ASP A 179 13.98 -3.76 13.08
C ASP A 179 15.40 -4.34 13.10
N ASP A 180 15.66 -5.31 12.24
CA ASP A 180 16.96 -5.96 12.07
C ASP A 180 18.05 -4.91 11.81
N LYS A 181 17.81 -3.92 10.93
CA LYS A 181 18.83 -2.93 10.55
C LYS A 181 19.06 -1.84 11.59
N TRP A 182 18.00 -1.33 12.23
CA TRP A 182 18.07 -0.09 13.01
C TRP A 182 17.89 -0.29 14.51
N CYS A 183 17.33 -1.43 14.92
CA CYS A 183 16.88 -1.66 16.30
C CYS A 183 17.46 -2.92 16.94
N GLU A 184 18.14 -3.80 16.18
CA GLU A 184 18.98 -4.86 16.74
C GLU A 184 20.02 -4.28 17.71
N GLY A 185 19.96 -4.75 18.96
CA GLY A 185 20.73 -4.23 20.09
C GLY A 185 19.88 -3.68 21.24
N ARG A 186 18.56 -3.46 21.04
CA ARG A 186 17.65 -3.22 22.17
C ARG A 186 17.22 -4.54 22.81
N PRO A 187 17.33 -4.72 24.14
CA PRO A 187 16.76 -5.89 24.79
C PRO A 187 15.26 -5.90 24.49
N LYS A 188 14.77 -6.98 23.87
CA LYS A 188 13.33 -7.25 23.73
C LYS A 188 12.73 -7.08 25.11
N SER A 189 11.95 -6.02 25.32
CA SER A 189 11.36 -5.74 26.63
C SER A 189 10.57 -6.98 27.04
N ARG A 190 11.06 -7.71 28.05
CA ARG A 190 10.34 -8.84 28.62
C ARG A 190 8.97 -8.33 29.09
N PRO A 191 7.87 -9.04 28.83
CA PRO A 191 6.60 -8.68 29.41
C PRO A 191 6.72 -8.80 30.93
N GLY A 192 6.62 -7.67 31.66
CA GLY A 192 6.41 -7.70 33.11
C GLY A 192 7.45 -7.03 34.04
N SER A 193 8.38 -6.18 33.58
CA SER A 193 9.26 -5.47 34.53
C SER A 193 8.70 -4.11 34.95
N PRO A 194 8.56 -3.83 36.27
CA PRO A 194 8.00 -2.59 36.78
C PRO A 194 8.99 -1.43 36.60
N ALA A 195 8.45 -0.25 36.34
CA ALA A 195 9.20 0.99 36.26
C ALA A 195 9.73 1.35 37.66
N GLY A 196 11.06 1.42 37.81
CA GLY A 196 11.67 2.09 38.96
C GLY A 196 12.91 1.41 39.50
N SER A 197 14.07 1.66 38.91
CA SER A 197 15.34 1.68 39.64
C SER A 197 16.27 2.67 38.95
N ARG A 198 16.38 3.85 39.57
CA ARG A 198 17.30 4.93 39.19
C ARG A 198 18.59 4.72 40.01
N PRO A 199 19.78 4.60 39.41
CA PRO A 199 21.01 4.64 40.19
C PRO A 199 21.26 6.08 40.64
N SER A 200 21.41 6.25 41.95
CA SER A 200 21.83 7.47 42.61
C SER A 200 23.36 7.57 42.59
N SER A 201 23.91 8.41 41.72
CA SER A 201 25.24 9.01 41.88
C SER A 201 25.18 10.49 41.49
N PRO A 202 25.91 11.40 42.16
CA PRO A 202 25.88 12.82 41.84
C PRO A 202 26.63 13.06 40.53
N ILE A 203 25.99 13.75 39.59
CA ILE A 203 26.61 14.20 38.33
C ILE A 203 27.08 15.63 38.60
N ASP A 204 28.40 15.86 38.58
CA ASP A 204 29.02 17.10 39.07
C ASP A 204 29.35 18.13 37.98
N THR A 205 28.94 17.95 36.72
CA THR A 205 29.08 19.01 35.71
C THR A 205 27.91 19.09 34.72
N LEU A 206 27.56 20.34 34.37
CA LEU A 206 26.53 20.67 33.37
C LEU A 206 26.96 20.26 31.94
N GLU A 207 28.26 20.12 31.70
CA GLU A 207 28.84 19.63 30.43
C GLU A 207 28.76 18.11 30.25
N GLU A 208 28.73 17.30 31.32
CA GLU A 208 28.39 15.86 31.22
C GLU A 208 26.88 15.63 31.02
N LEU A 209 26.04 16.59 31.43
CA LEU A 209 24.58 16.52 31.25
C LEU A 209 24.15 16.80 29.79
N PHE A 210 24.95 17.57 29.04
CA PHE A 210 24.71 17.94 27.64
C PHE A 210 25.81 17.48 26.68
N GLY A 211 26.79 16.71 27.17
CA GLY A 211 27.91 16.15 26.42
C GLY A 211 27.42 15.17 25.35
N ALA A 212 27.24 15.71 24.15
CA ALA A 212 27.05 14.99 22.89
C ALA A 212 25.92 13.95 22.90
N LEU A 213 24.66 14.41 23.01
CA LEU A 213 23.58 13.66 22.35
C LEU A 213 23.89 13.65 20.86
N ASP A 214 24.49 12.55 20.38
CA ASP A 214 24.61 12.31 18.94
C ASP A 214 23.19 12.40 18.36
N LEU A 215 22.97 13.42 17.53
CA LEU A 215 21.68 13.67 16.89
C LEU A 215 21.22 12.42 16.12
N ASN A 216 22.16 11.59 15.64
CA ASN A 216 21.86 10.31 15.01
C ASN A 216 21.32 9.28 16.00
N ASP A 217 21.84 9.22 17.22
CA ASP A 217 21.34 8.33 18.27
C ASP A 217 19.93 8.72 18.71
N VAL A 218 19.63 10.02 18.81
CA VAL A 218 18.25 10.50 19.08
C VAL A 218 17.32 10.09 17.95
N LYS A 219 17.68 10.39 16.70
CA LYS A 219 16.87 10.02 15.52
C LYS A 219 16.67 8.51 15.41
N LYS A 220 17.68 7.70 15.72
CA LYS A 220 17.61 6.22 15.74
C LYS A 220 16.72 5.71 16.88
N LYS A 221 16.83 6.31 18.08
CA LYS A 221 15.97 6.00 19.22
C LYS A 221 14.50 6.25 18.89
N ASP A 222 14.19 7.38 18.26
CA ASP A 222 12.85 7.75 17.82
C ASP A 222 12.33 6.85 16.70
N LEU A 223 13.16 6.54 15.70
CA LEU A 223 12.80 5.60 14.62
C LEU A 223 12.34 4.26 15.20
N CYS A 224 13.10 3.66 16.11
CA CYS A 224 12.71 2.39 16.72
C CYS A 224 11.49 2.48 17.62
N ARG A 225 11.30 3.59 18.35
CA ARG A 225 10.08 3.81 19.13
C ARG A 225 8.85 3.82 18.21
N PHE A 226 8.96 4.52 17.08
CA PHE A 226 7.90 4.58 16.09
C PHE A 226 7.69 3.23 15.40
N LEU A 227 8.78 2.51 15.08
CA LEU A 227 8.73 1.18 14.49
C LEU A 227 7.97 0.20 15.39
N HIS A 228 8.31 0.15 16.67
CA HIS A 228 7.64 -0.73 17.64
C HIS A 228 6.15 -0.42 17.76
N LYS A 229 5.78 0.87 17.74
CA LYS A 229 4.37 1.29 17.71
C LYS A 229 3.67 0.76 16.47
N VAL A 230 4.27 0.92 15.28
CA VAL A 230 3.71 0.42 14.01
C VAL A 230 3.64 -1.10 13.99
N GLN A 231 4.64 -1.83 14.51
CA GLN A 231 4.61 -3.29 14.61
C GLN A 231 3.48 -3.79 15.53
N LYS A 232 3.26 -3.12 16.67
CA LYS A 232 2.15 -3.43 17.58
C LYS A 232 0.80 -3.17 16.92
N GLU A 233 0.64 -2.02 16.28
CA GLU A 233 -0.58 -1.66 15.53
C GLU A 233 -0.82 -2.64 14.37
N TRP A 234 0.24 -3.01 13.63
CA TRP A 234 0.17 -3.98 12.55
C TRP A 234 -0.24 -5.36 13.05
N THR A 235 0.32 -5.84 14.17
CA THR A 235 -0.06 -7.14 14.75
C THR A 235 -1.55 -7.17 15.11
N ALA A 236 -2.04 -6.10 15.75
CA ALA A 236 -3.46 -5.97 16.10
C ALA A 236 -4.37 -5.86 14.86
N GLU A 237 -3.91 -5.17 13.82
CA GLU A 237 -4.67 -4.99 12.59
C GLU A 237 -4.67 -6.24 11.68
N LYS A 238 -3.56 -6.97 11.65
CA LYS A 238 -3.38 -8.24 10.94
C LYS A 238 -4.29 -9.34 11.49
N ALA A 239 -4.53 -9.33 12.81
CA ALA A 239 -5.43 -10.28 13.47
C ALA A 239 -6.90 -10.09 13.07
N LYS A 240 -7.28 -8.91 12.56
CA LYS A 240 -8.65 -8.66 12.10
C LYS A 240 -8.82 -9.24 10.69
N PRO A 241 -9.93 -9.95 10.42
CA PRO A 241 -10.19 -10.49 9.10
C PRO A 241 -10.30 -9.35 8.09
N TRP A 242 -9.60 -9.50 6.96
CA TRP A 242 -9.74 -8.61 5.83
C TRP A 242 -10.65 -9.26 4.80
N ALA A 243 -11.96 -9.19 5.08
CA ALA A 243 -12.97 -9.64 4.14
C ALA A 243 -12.96 -8.76 2.88
N LYS A 244 -13.39 -9.37 1.76
CA LYS A 244 -13.69 -8.63 0.54
C LYS A 244 -14.70 -7.52 0.89
N PRO A 245 -14.51 -6.29 0.40
CA PRO A 245 -15.39 -5.18 0.73
C PRO A 245 -16.74 -5.22 -0.03
N TRP A 246 -17.14 -6.36 -0.61
CA TRP A 246 -18.38 -6.57 -1.37
C TRP A 246 -19.10 -7.86 -0.98
#